data_AF-A0AAW9KCE2-F1
#
_entry.id   AF-A0AAW9KCE2-F1
#
_cell.length_a   1.000
_cell.length_b   1.000
_cell.length_c   1.000
_cell.angle_alpha   90.00
_cell.angle_beta   90.00
_cell.angle_gamma   90.00
#
_symmetry.space_group_name_H-M   'P 1'
#
loop_
_entity.id
_entity.type
_entity.pdbx_description
1 polymer ?
#
loop_
_entity_poly.entity_id
_entity_poly.type
_entity_poly.pdbx_seq_one_letter_code
_entity_poly.pdbx_strand_id
1 'polypeptide(L)'
;MKENWILVNKKESFLRLSNSINENPLVLRLLANRGIDTVGEVSRFLNGTIHDFYDGYLMADMKKGIDIIKNAVLNNKKIIIYGDYDCDGVIS
;
A
#
# COMPACT_ATOMS: atom_id res chain seq x y z
N MET A 1 15.81 -26.61 -13.56
CA MET A 1 15.86 -25.25 -12.97
C MET A 1 16.55 -25.38 -11.62
N LYS A 2 17.58 -24.58 -11.31
CA LYS A 2 18.20 -24.57 -9.97
C LYS A 2 17.61 -23.41 -9.18
N GLU A 3 17.13 -23.69 -7.98
CA GLU A 3 16.64 -22.67 -7.07
C GLU A 3 17.82 -21.86 -6.50
N ASN A 4 17.62 -20.56 -6.34
CA ASN A 4 18.57 -19.67 -5.70
C ASN A 4 18.00 -19.18 -4.36
N TRP A 5 18.51 -19.75 -3.28
CA TRP A 5 18.09 -19.42 -1.92
C TRP A 5 18.89 -18.22 -1.41
N ILE A 6 18.21 -17.11 -1.14
CA ILE A 6 18.84 -15.88 -0.66
C ILE A 6 18.32 -15.58 0.75
N LEU A 7 19.24 -15.49 1.71
CA LEU A 7 18.94 -15.04 3.06
C LEU A 7 19.23 -13.53 3.17
N VAL A 8 18.18 -12.73 3.31
CA VAL A 8 18.32 -11.31 3.63
C VAL A 8 18.43 -11.16 5.16
N ASN A 9 19.43 -10.42 5.63
CA ASN A 9 19.63 -10.16 7.05
C ASN A 9 20.10 -8.72 7.32
N LYS A 10 19.15 -7.79 7.37
CA LYS A 10 19.42 -6.37 7.70
C LYS A 10 19.58 -6.19 9.21
N LYS A 11 20.76 -6.52 9.73
CA LYS A 11 21.05 -6.54 11.18
C LYS A 11 20.86 -5.18 11.83
N GLU A 12 21.34 -4.10 11.22
CA GLU A 12 21.26 -2.76 11.81
C GLU A 12 19.81 -2.26 11.93
N SER A 13 19.03 -2.36 10.84
CA SER A 13 17.60 -2.02 10.84
C SER A 13 16.84 -2.82 11.90
N PHE A 14 17.09 -4.14 11.99
CA PHE A 14 16.48 -4.98 13.02
C PHE A 14 16.82 -4.52 14.45
N LEU A 15 18.10 -4.20 14.72
CA LEU A 15 18.51 -3.74 16.06
C LEU A 15 17.86 -2.40 16.42
N ARG A 16 17.80 -1.46 15.47
CA ARG A 16 17.09 -0.19 15.67
C ARG A 16 15.63 -0.41 16.05
N LEU A 17 14.91 -1.23 15.28
CA LEU A 17 13.51 -1.56 15.54
C LEU A 17 13.34 -2.26 16.89
N SER A 18 14.16 -3.27 17.19
CA SER A 18 14.05 -4.07 18.43
C SER A 18 14.28 -3.24 19.70
N ASN A 19 15.09 -2.19 19.61
CA ASN A 19 15.31 -1.28 20.73
C ASN A 19 14.17 -0.26 20.93
N SER A 20 13.35 -0.04 19.89
CA SER A 20 12.37 1.05 19.86
C SER A 20 10.93 0.56 19.91
N ILE A 21 10.69 -0.71 19.57
CA ILE A 21 9.36 -1.29 19.39
C ILE A 21 9.28 -2.59 20.18
N ASN A 22 8.29 -2.69 21.05
CA ASN A 22 8.00 -3.91 21.81
C ASN A 22 7.08 -4.84 21.00
N GLU A 23 7.66 -5.54 20.03
CA GLU A 23 6.99 -6.51 19.17
C GLU A 23 7.80 -7.81 19.05
N ASN A 24 7.21 -8.85 18.47
CA ASN A 24 7.92 -10.12 18.26
C ASN A 24 9.21 -9.90 17.42
N PRO A 25 10.41 -10.31 17.90
CA PRO A 25 11.66 -10.12 17.17
C PRO A 25 11.66 -10.70 15.75
N LEU A 26 10.91 -11.78 15.51
CA LEU A 26 10.77 -12.34 14.18
C LEU A 26 10.01 -11.40 13.25
N VAL A 27 8.94 -10.76 13.74
CA VAL A 27 8.18 -9.75 12.98
C VAL A 27 9.08 -8.56 12.65
N LEU A 28 9.82 -8.04 13.64
CA LEU A 28 10.75 -6.93 13.43
C LEU A 28 11.87 -7.27 12.43
N ARG A 29 12.37 -8.52 12.43
CA ARG A 29 13.34 -8.99 11.43
C ARG A 29 12.74 -8.99 10.03
N LEU A 30 11.50 -9.47 9.88
CA LEU A 30 10.80 -9.53 8.61
C LEU A 30 10.49 -8.14 8.05
N LEU A 31 10.12 -7.19 8.89
CA LEU A 31 9.87 -5.80 8.51
C LEU A 31 11.17 -5.10 8.11
N ALA A 32 12.22 -5.22 8.91
CA ALA A 32 13.55 -4.70 8.58
C ALA A 32 14.05 -5.23 7.23
N ASN A 33 13.90 -6.53 6.98
CA ASN A 33 14.28 -7.15 5.71
C ASN A 33 13.47 -6.62 4.51
N ARG A 34 12.22 -6.21 4.73
CA ARG A 34 11.35 -5.55 3.73
C ARG A 34 11.67 -4.06 3.53
N GLY A 35 12.59 -3.49 4.32
CA GLY A 35 12.94 -2.07 4.27
C GLY A 35 12.02 -1.16 5.06
N ILE A 36 11.13 -1.72 5.87
CA ILE A 36 10.32 -0.99 6.85
C ILE A 36 11.20 -0.86 8.10
N ASP A 37 11.80 0.31 8.33
CA ASP A 37 12.87 0.46 9.32
C ASP A 37 12.72 1.63 10.29
N THR A 38 11.60 2.35 10.21
CA THR A 38 11.19 3.37 11.17
C THR A 38 9.98 2.92 12.00
N VAL A 39 9.84 3.49 13.21
CA VAL A 39 8.68 3.22 14.08
C VAL A 39 7.35 3.59 13.40
N GLY A 40 7.34 4.70 12.66
CA GLY A 40 6.15 5.15 11.92
C GLY A 40 5.74 4.17 10.81
N GLU A 41 6.70 3.67 10.02
CA GLU A 41 6.40 2.69 8.98
C GLU A 41 5.94 1.35 9.57
N VAL A 42 6.56 0.88 10.66
CA VAL A 42 6.11 -0.34 11.35
C VAL A 42 4.67 -0.19 11.85
N SER A 43 4.36 0.92 12.50
CA SER A 43 3.00 1.20 12.99
C SER A 43 2.01 1.26 11.83
N ARG A 44 2.33 1.98 10.76
CA ARG A 44 1.46 2.11 9.58
C ARG A 44 1.26 0.77 8.86
N PHE A 45 2.28 -0.09 8.82
CA PHE A 45 2.19 -1.39 8.18
C PHE A 45 1.34 -2.38 8.99
N LEU A 46 1.53 -2.44 10.31
CA LEU A 46 0.83 -3.40 11.17
C LEU A 46 -0.58 -2.94 11.56
N ASN A 47 -0.77 -1.62 11.74
CA ASN A 47 -1.98 -1.03 12.31
C ASN A 47 -2.57 0.08 11.43
N GLY A 48 -2.24 0.09 10.13
CA GLY A 48 -2.73 1.09 9.20
C GLY A 48 -4.26 1.10 9.06
N THR A 49 -4.80 2.28 8.85
CA THR A 49 -6.23 2.56 8.68
C THR A 49 -6.48 3.26 7.34
N ILE A 50 -7.75 3.45 6.99
CA ILE A 50 -8.13 4.25 5.82
C ILE A 50 -7.60 5.69 5.87
N HIS A 51 -7.31 6.22 7.06
CA HIS A 51 -6.75 7.56 7.23
C HIS A 51 -5.27 7.63 6.86
N ASP A 52 -4.60 6.48 6.79
CA ASP A 52 -3.21 6.38 6.35
C ASP A 52 -3.09 6.28 4.82
N PHE A 53 -4.20 6.30 4.07
CA PHE A 53 -4.15 6.36 2.62
C PHE A 53 -3.66 7.73 2.14
N TYR A 54 -2.95 7.71 1.01
CA TYR A 54 -2.59 8.94 0.33
C TYR A 54 -3.84 9.63 -0.19
N ASP A 55 -3.78 10.95 -0.30
CA ASP A 55 -4.83 11.71 -0.96
C ASP A 55 -4.97 11.23 -2.42
N GLY A 56 -6.16 10.75 -2.77
CA GLY A 56 -6.48 10.29 -4.13
C GLY A 56 -6.28 11.37 -5.19
N TYR A 57 -6.37 12.66 -4.84
CA TYR A 57 -6.08 13.77 -5.75
C TYR A 57 -4.62 13.82 -6.22
N LEU A 58 -3.71 13.11 -5.55
CA LEU A 58 -2.31 13.00 -5.98
C LEU A 58 -2.13 12.09 -7.20
N MET A 59 -3.15 11.27 -7.54
CA MET A 59 -3.12 10.46 -8.75
C MET A 59 -3.16 11.36 -9.99
N ALA A 60 -2.38 10.99 -11.01
CA ALA A 60 -2.33 11.73 -12.26
C ALA A 60 -3.74 11.89 -12.87
N ASP A 61 -4.06 13.12 -13.28
CA ASP A 61 -5.35 13.49 -13.87
C ASP A 61 -6.61 13.19 -13.03
N MET A 62 -6.48 12.88 -11.73
CA MET A 62 -7.62 12.58 -10.87
C MET A 62 -8.71 13.66 -10.90
N LYS A 63 -8.29 14.94 -10.81
CA LYS A 63 -9.22 16.07 -10.89
C LYS A 63 -10.01 16.09 -12.20
N LYS A 64 -9.35 15.85 -13.33
CA LYS A 64 -10.00 15.80 -14.65
C LYS A 64 -10.98 14.64 -14.73
N GLY A 65 -10.61 13.46 -14.24
CA GLY A 65 -11.49 12.28 -14.20
C GLY A 65 -12.76 12.53 -13.38
N ILE A 66 -12.61 13.12 -12.20
CA ILE A 66 -13.74 13.52 -11.34
C ILE A 66 -14.67 14.50 -12.08
N ASP A 67 -14.12 15.52 -12.73
CA ASP A 67 -14.91 16.52 -13.45
C ASP A 67 -15.68 15.90 -14.63
N ILE A 68 -15.07 14.96 -15.37
CA ILE A 68 -15.74 14.22 -16.45
C ILE A 68 -16.93 13.43 -15.92
N ILE A 69 -16.73 12.67 -14.84
CA ILE A 69 -17.78 11.84 -14.24
C ILE A 69 -18.91 12.71 -13.67
N LYS A 70 -18.58 13.75 -12.89
CA LYS A 70 -19.56 14.69 -12.32
C LYS A 70 -20.40 15.34 -13.42
N ASN A 71 -19.78 15.80 -14.49
CA ASN A 71 -20.49 16.39 -15.63
C ASN A 71 -21.39 15.37 -16.33
N ALA A 72 -20.95 14.12 -16.50
CA ALA A 72 -21.78 13.08 -17.10
C ALA A 72 -23.04 12.80 -16.26
N VAL A 73 -22.90 12.73 -14.93
CA VAL A 73 -24.02 12.56 -13.99
C VAL A 73 -24.97 13.75 -14.05
N LEU A 74 -24.47 14.99 -13.97
CA LEU A 74 -25.30 16.21 -14.02
C LEU A 74 -26.10 16.35 -15.31
N ASN A 75 -25.57 15.84 -16.42
CA ASN A 75 -26.22 15.86 -17.73
C ASN A 75 -26.99 14.57 -18.05
N ASN A 76 -27.19 13.69 -17.05
CA ASN A 76 -27.90 12.42 -17.18
C ASN A 76 -27.42 11.56 -18.36
N LYS A 77 -26.10 11.56 -18.61
CA LYS A 77 -25.49 10.74 -19.66
C LYS A 77 -25.44 9.28 -19.20
N LYS A 78 -25.55 8.35 -20.16
CA LYS A 78 -25.30 6.92 -19.88
C LYS A 78 -23.81 6.73 -19.59
N ILE A 79 -23.52 6.04 -18.49
CA ILE A 79 -22.17 5.67 -18.06
C ILE A 79 -22.09 4.15 -18.12
N ILE A 80 -21.01 3.63 -18.70
CA ILE A 80 -20.66 2.21 -18.69
C ILE A 80 -19.37 2.06 -17.88
N ILE A 81 -19.32 1.05 -17.01
CA ILE A 81 -18.12 0.67 -16.27
C ILE A 81 -17.58 -0.59 -16.94
N TYR A 82 -16.35 -0.53 -17.44
CA TYR A 82 -15.67 -1.65 -18.08
C TYR A 82 -14.49 -2.05 -17.20
N GLY A 83 -14.62 -3.17 -16.49
CA GLY A 83 -13.58 -3.75 -15.63
C GLY A 83 -12.76 -4.82 -16.36
N ASP A 84 -11.65 -5.22 -15.75
CA ASP A 84 -10.91 -6.42 -16.15
C ASP A 84 -11.53 -7.69 -15.53
N TYR A 85 -11.16 -8.87 -16.04
CA TYR A 85 -11.72 -10.16 -15.63
C TYR A 85 -11.05 -10.78 -14.41
N ASP A 86 -10.04 -10.12 -13.83
CA ASP A 86 -9.40 -10.59 -12.60
C ASP A 86 -10.18 -10.19 -11.35
N CYS A 87 -9.75 -10.72 -10.20
CA CYS A 87 -10.42 -10.50 -8.92
C CYS A 87 -10.52 -9.01 -8.57
N ASP A 88 -9.46 -8.24 -8.87
CA ASP A 88 -9.41 -6.81 -8.56
C ASP A 88 -10.35 -6.01 -9.48
N GLY A 89 -10.37 -6.32 -10.79
CA GLY A 89 -11.24 -5.68 -11.77
C GLY A 89 -12.73 -5.96 -11.57
N VAL A 90 -13.07 -7.14 -11.05
CA VAL A 90 -14.46 -7.53 -10.75
C VAL A 90 -14.97 -6.92 -9.43
N ILE A 91 -14.10 -6.67 -8.45
CA ILE A 91 -14.46 -6.16 -7.10
C ILE A 91 -14.34 -4.62 -6.99
N SER A 92 -13.87 -3.94 -8.05
CA SER A 92 -13.67 -2.48 -8.12
C SER A 92 -14.93 -1.63 -7.97
#